data_AF-A0A1R1XJN6-F1
#
_entry.id   AF-A0A1R1XJN6-F1
#
_cell.length_a   1.000
_cell.length_b   1.000
_cell.length_c   1.000
_cell.angle_alpha   90.00
_cell.angle_beta   90.00
_cell.angle_gamma   90.00
#
_symmetry.space_group_name_H-M   'P 1'
#
loop_
_entity.id
_entity.type
_entity.pdbx_description
1 polymer ?
#
loop_
_entity_poly.entity_id
_entity_poly.type
_entity_poly.pdbx_seq_one_letter_code
_entity_poly.pdbx_strand_id
1 'polypeptide(L)'
;MLSVFISMFVIDKWDSVSKLAKITSIPILFLSGLKDTLVPPSHMSALYKLAKKTSKRQVDMIGFENGNHNDTCSQVGYFDVINTWWNKNSF
;
A
#
# COMPACT_ATOMS: atom_id res chain seq x y z
N MET A 1 18.07 -12.49 21.14
CA MET A 1 19.02 -13.55 20.67
C MET A 1 18.41 -14.45 19.59
N LEU A 2 17.23 -15.05 19.76
CA LEU A 2 16.64 -15.97 18.75
C LEU A 2 16.31 -15.31 17.38
N SER A 3 15.89 -14.05 17.39
CA SER A 3 15.47 -13.27 16.20
C SER A 3 16.60 -13.05 15.17
N VAL A 4 17.85 -12.89 15.63
CA VAL A 4 19.00 -12.65 14.74
C VAL A 4 19.30 -13.89 13.90
N PHE A 5 19.21 -15.08 14.50
CA PHE A 5 19.49 -16.34 13.81
C PHE A 5 18.47 -16.65 12.72
N ILE A 6 17.17 -16.42 12.99
CA ILE A 6 16.10 -16.63 12.00
C ILE A 6 16.23 -15.64 10.83
N SER A 7 16.65 -14.40 11.09
CA SER A 7 16.81 -13.39 10.04
C SER A 7 17.88 -13.74 8.99
N MET A 8 18.84 -14.62 9.28
CA MET A 8 19.86 -15.02 8.29
C MET A 8 19.30 -15.97 7.23
N PHE A 9 18.22 -16.70 7.53
CA PHE A 9 17.58 -17.64 6.62
C PHE A 9 16.41 -17.02 5.84
N VAL A 10 16.02 -15.78 6.16
CA VAL A 10 15.04 -15.01 5.38
C VAL A 10 15.80 -14.23 4.30
N ILE A 11 15.82 -14.80 3.11
CA ILE A 11 16.48 -14.22 1.93
C ILE A 11 15.73 -12.96 1.46
N ASP A 12 14.40 -13.01 1.49
CA ASP A 12 13.58 -11.92 1.01
C ASP A 12 13.45 -10.82 2.07
N LYS A 13 14.29 -9.79 1.93
CA LYS A 13 14.21 -8.56 2.72
C LYS A 13 13.12 -7.65 2.13
N TRP A 14 11.93 -7.65 2.72
CA TRP A 14 10.79 -6.84 2.29
C TRP A 14 10.88 -5.40 2.81
N ASP A 15 11.92 -4.68 2.39
CA ASP A 15 12.19 -3.30 2.81
C ASP A 15 11.37 -2.26 2.02
N SER A 16 10.04 -2.31 2.19
CA SER A 16 9.11 -1.40 1.52
C SER A 16 9.30 0.06 1.94
N VAL A 17 9.68 0.32 3.21
CA VAL A 17 9.86 1.66 3.76
C VAL A 17 10.97 2.41 3.02
N SER A 18 12.17 1.83 2.93
CA SER A 18 13.30 2.51 2.27
C SER A 18 13.10 2.65 0.76
N LYS A 19 12.41 1.68 0.13
CA LYS A 19 12.11 1.71 -1.31
C LYS A 19 11.07 2.77 -1.64
N LEU A 20 9.95 2.80 -0.91
CA LEU A 20 8.85 3.74 -1.15
C LEU A 20 9.29 5.19 -0.95
N ALA A 21 10.17 5.48 0.02
CA ALA A 21 10.71 6.82 0.25
C ALA A 21 11.43 7.41 -0.98
N LYS A 22 11.92 6.56 -1.91
CA LYS A 22 12.60 6.99 -3.15
C LYS A 22 11.63 7.30 -4.29
N ILE A 23 10.37 6.86 -4.18
CA ILE A 23 9.34 7.08 -5.18
C ILE A 23 8.70 8.46 -4.92
N THR A 24 9.27 9.50 -5.54
CA THR A 24 8.87 10.90 -5.24
C THR A 24 8.13 11.60 -6.38
N SER A 25 8.28 11.12 -7.61
CA SER A 25 7.84 11.85 -8.82
C SER A 25 6.65 11.24 -9.55
N ILE A 26 6.05 10.16 -9.03
CA ILE A 26 4.86 9.53 -9.60
C ILE A 26 3.69 9.60 -8.61
N PRO A 27 2.45 9.79 -9.09
CA PRO A 27 1.29 9.72 -8.22
C PRO A 27 1.07 8.29 -7.72
N ILE A 28 0.52 8.14 -6.50
CA ILE A 28 0.35 6.82 -5.84
C ILE A 28 -1.09 6.70 -5.32
N LEU A 29 -1.72 5.56 -5.59
CA LEU A 29 -3.01 5.16 -5.03
C LEU A 29 -2.84 3.90 -4.18
N PHE A 30 -3.23 3.98 -2.91
CA PHE A 30 -3.30 2.83 -2.00
C PHE A 30 -4.75 2.33 -1.92
N LEU A 31 -4.97 1.02 -2.09
CA LEU A 31 -6.27 0.36 -1.99
C LEU A 31 -6.19 -0.73 -0.91
N SER A 32 -6.83 -0.50 0.24
CA SER A 32 -6.65 -1.34 1.43
C SER A 32 -7.94 -2.06 1.82
N GLY A 33 -7.91 -3.40 1.87
CA GLY A 33 -8.97 -4.20 2.49
C GLY A 33 -8.89 -4.09 4.02
N LEU A 34 -9.91 -3.54 4.66
CA LEU A 34 -9.86 -3.25 6.10
C LEU A 34 -10.01 -4.49 6.99
N LYS A 35 -10.31 -5.65 6.41
CA LYS A 35 -10.37 -6.96 7.08
C LYS A 35 -9.21 -7.89 6.70
N ASP A 36 -8.17 -7.38 6.02
CA ASP A 36 -6.98 -8.19 5.72
C ASP A 36 -6.23 -8.56 7.01
N THR A 37 -6.12 -9.87 7.26
CA THR A 37 -5.40 -10.43 8.42
C THR A 37 -4.01 -10.92 8.07
N LEU A 38 -3.70 -11.13 6.78
CA LEU A 38 -2.39 -11.59 6.31
C LEU A 38 -1.43 -10.41 6.16
N VAL A 39 -1.93 -9.29 5.64
CA VAL A 39 -1.22 -8.00 5.57
C VAL A 39 -2.09 -6.95 6.24
N PRO A 40 -1.94 -6.73 7.56
CA PRO A 40 -2.82 -5.83 8.30
C PRO A 40 -2.88 -4.41 7.70
N PRO A 41 -4.07 -3.75 7.70
CA PRO A 41 -4.24 -2.41 7.14
C PRO A 41 -3.29 -1.35 7.72
N SER A 42 -2.84 -1.55 8.96
CA SER A 42 -1.86 -0.67 9.61
C SER A 42 -0.53 -0.57 8.84
N HIS A 43 -0.12 -1.63 8.13
CA HIS A 43 1.08 -1.62 7.29
C HIS A 43 0.91 -0.68 6.10
N MET A 44 -0.22 -0.76 5.38
CA MET A 44 -0.53 0.17 4.30
C MET A 44 -0.68 1.61 4.80
N SER A 45 -1.32 1.81 5.96
CA SER A 45 -1.44 3.15 6.57
C SER A 45 -0.07 3.78 6.88
N ALA A 46 0.89 2.99 7.37
CA ALA A 46 2.25 3.45 7.61
C ALA A 46 2.96 3.86 6.31
N LEU A 47 2.83 3.04 5.26
CA LEU A 47 3.39 3.32 3.93
C LEU A 47 2.74 4.55 3.29
N TYR A 48 1.43 4.71 3.40
CA TYR A 48 0.70 5.90 2.93
C TYR A 48 1.21 7.17 3.61
N LYS A 49 1.36 7.18 4.94
CA LYS A 49 1.92 8.32 5.69
C LYS A 49 3.33 8.67 5.23
N LEU A 50 4.17 7.67 5.00
CA LEU A 50 5.52 7.85 4.47
C LEU A 50 5.48 8.47 3.06
N ALA A 51 4.73 7.88 2.13
CA ALA A 51 4.61 8.37 0.76
C ALA A 51 4.05 9.79 0.73
N LYS A 52 3.07 10.13 1.58
CA LYS A 52 2.50 11.48 1.66
C LYS A 52 3.53 12.52 2.11
N LYS A 53 4.49 12.13 2.96
CA LYS A 53 5.58 13.00 3.42
C LYS A 53 6.67 13.19 2.35
N THR A 54 6.96 12.18 1.54
CA THR A 54 8.10 12.19 0.61
C THR A 54 7.73 12.53 -0.83
N SER A 55 6.49 12.27 -1.26
CA SER A 55 6.06 12.46 -2.64
C SER A 55 5.83 13.92 -3.00
N LYS A 56 6.17 14.27 -4.23
CA LYS A 56 5.87 15.56 -4.88
C LYS A 56 4.60 15.51 -5.73
N ARG A 57 3.96 14.34 -5.81
CA ARG A 57 2.73 14.08 -6.58
C ARG A 57 1.59 13.67 -5.65
N GLN A 58 0.39 13.53 -6.23
CA GLN A 58 -0.79 13.09 -5.49
C GLN A 58 -0.56 11.70 -4.86
N VAL A 59 -0.95 11.57 -3.60
CA VAL A 59 -0.95 10.30 -2.87
C VAL A 59 -2.30 10.18 -2.16
N ASP A 60 -3.05 9.15 -2.51
CA ASP A 60 -4.40 8.85 -2.00
C ASP A 60 -4.47 7.45 -1.41
N MET A 61 -5.39 7.25 -0.46
CA MET A 61 -5.67 5.94 0.13
C MET A 61 -7.18 5.74 0.26
N ILE A 62 -7.67 4.59 -0.22
CA ILE A 62 -9.06 4.18 -0.12
C ILE A 62 -9.12 2.85 0.65
N GLY A 63 -10.00 2.79 1.64
CA GLY A 63 -10.28 1.59 2.43
C GLY A 63 -11.56 0.90 1.96
N PHE A 64 -11.53 -0.42 1.86
CA PHE A 64 -12.69 -1.25 1.56
C PHE A 64 -13.09 -2.00 2.82
N GLU A 65 -14.22 -1.60 3.44
CA GLU A 65 -14.64 -2.07 4.77
C GLU A 65 -14.78 -3.59 4.88
N ASN A 66 -15.20 -4.25 3.80
CA ASN A 66 -15.40 -5.69 3.77
C ASN A 66 -14.29 -6.46 3.04
N GLY A 67 -13.27 -5.77 2.53
CA GLY A 67 -12.16 -6.38 1.81
C GLY A 67 -11.20 -7.12 2.75
N ASN A 68 -10.93 -8.38 2.43
CA ASN A 68 -9.83 -9.19 2.96
C ASN A 68 -8.71 -9.34 1.90
N HIS A 69 -7.71 -10.16 2.21
CA HIS A 69 -6.52 -10.31 1.38
C HIS A 69 -6.79 -10.59 -0.11
N ASN A 70 -7.75 -11.48 -0.40
CA ASN A 70 -7.97 -11.99 -1.76
C ASN A 70 -9.26 -11.47 -2.42
N ASP A 71 -10.13 -10.78 -1.69
CA ASP A 71 -11.40 -10.29 -2.24
C ASP A 71 -11.51 -8.76 -2.30
N THR A 72 -10.49 -8.02 -1.85
CA THR A 72 -10.50 -6.55 -1.89
C THR A 72 -10.78 -6.03 -3.30
N CYS A 73 -10.23 -6.69 -4.33
CA CYS A 73 -10.45 -6.33 -5.73
C CYS A 73 -11.89 -6.59 -6.23
N SER A 74 -12.65 -7.44 -5.53
CA SER A 74 -14.05 -7.77 -5.84
C SER A 74 -15.03 -6.89 -5.07
N GLN A 75 -14.55 -5.99 -4.21
CA GLN A 75 -15.40 -5.07 -3.48
C GLN A 75 -16.02 -4.04 -4.43
N VAL A 76 -17.27 -3.66 -4.13
CA VAL A 76 -18.00 -2.67 -4.91
C VAL A 76 -17.19 -1.38 -5.02
N GLY A 77 -17.08 -0.86 -6.25
CA GLY A 77 -16.37 0.38 -6.53
C GLY A 77 -14.84 0.27 -6.65
N TYR A 78 -14.23 -0.91 -6.43
CA TYR A 78 -12.77 -1.06 -6.49
C TYR A 78 -12.18 -0.56 -7.83
N PHE A 79 -12.74 -1.01 -8.95
CA PHE A 79 -12.28 -0.58 -10.28
C PHE A 79 -12.74 0.83 -10.65
N ASP A 80 -13.88 1.30 -10.14
CA ASP A 80 -14.36 2.67 -10.37
C ASP A 80 -13.43 3.70 -9.73
N VAL A 81 -12.94 3.40 -8.52
CA VAL A 81 -11.93 4.21 -7.82
C VAL A 81 -10.65 4.27 -8.65
N ILE A 82 -10.18 3.14 -9.17
CA ILE A 82 -8.98 3.09 -10.04
C ILE A 82 -9.19 3.95 -11.27
N ASN A 83 -10.29 3.77 -12.00
CA ASN A 83 -10.57 4.51 -13.23
C ASN A 83 -10.67 6.03 -12.96
N THR A 84 -11.41 6.42 -11.91
CA THR A 84 -11.58 7.82 -11.54
C THR A 84 -10.24 8.45 -11.16
N TRP A 85 -9.46 7.77 -10.34
CA TRP A 85 -8.14 8.25 -9.93
C TRP A 85 -7.18 8.34 -11.12
N TRP A 86 -7.18 7.34 -11.99
CA TRP A 86 -6.35 7.30 -13.19
C TRP A 86 -6.64 8.50 -14.09
N ASN A 87 -7.90 8.74 -14.44
CA ASN A 87 -8.29 9.85 -15.32
C ASN A 87 -7.94 11.22 -14.74
N LYS A 88 -7.92 11.35 -13.41
CA LYS A 88 -7.55 12.60 -12.72
C LYS A 88 -6.03 12.84 -12.65
N ASN A 89 -5.24 11.78 -12.60
CA ASN A 89 -3.80 11.86 -12.28
C ASN A 89 -2.87 11.44 -13.42
N SER A 90 -3.44 10.99 -14.55
CA SER A 90 -2.71 10.74 -15.80
C SER A 90 -2.23 12.06 -16.42
N PHE A 91 -1.09 11.99 -17.10
CA PHE A 91 -0.48 13.14 -17.79
C PHE A 91 -1.13 13.39 -19.15
#